data_AF-W6L0S2-F1
#
_entry.id   AF-W6L0S2-F1
#
_cell.length_a   1.000
_cell.length_b   1.000
_cell.length_c   1.000
_cell.angle_alpha   90.00
_cell.angle_beta   90.00
_cell.angle_gamma   90.00
#
_symmetry.space_group_name_H-M   'P 1'
#
loop_
_entity.id
_entity.type
_entity.pdbx_description
1 polymer ?
#
loop_
_entity_poly.entity_id
_entity_poly.type
_entity_poly.pdbx_seq_one_letter_code
_entity_poly.pdbx_strand_id
1 'polypeptide(L)'
;MSDLPQGPLPVDCEESVFNIIRDVGVSVLTLSVLRKRLAAKYKIDFSPHDSAVEAAVQNYLSSPEGLKELAKVRLAKAEGPVGGKGKKRARSPKESGKESKKEKNGKSKKVKKPDDYPKAALSAYFIFGNQQREKIKMENVNMVNTEIIKEVGRRWADLSEEEKGNYKKLAEADKARFDTELKAYIADGGQMYKRGKKDGKSSKGESKGPKRPSTSFIFFSKDFRIDHPELSMIEQTRQAGMEWKKLSDEDKKPFELKAAQDKERYNLECQQQGLKTKSSNASNAAVMVDDTASSSDDSSSSGSDGD
;
A
#
# COMPACT_ATOMS: atom_id res chain seq x y z
N MET A 1 2.92 29.03 -39.64
CA MET A 1 4.27 28.49 -39.36
C MET A 1 4.07 27.22 -38.54
N SER A 2 4.21 26.00 -39.05
CA SER A 2 4.86 25.55 -40.28
C SER A 2 4.29 24.16 -40.58
N ASP A 3 3.59 23.98 -41.70
CA ASP A 3 3.42 22.65 -42.29
C ASP A 3 4.81 22.20 -42.77
N LEU A 4 5.49 21.42 -41.94
CA LEU A 4 6.74 20.76 -42.31
C LEU A 4 6.38 19.46 -43.07
N PRO A 5 7.02 19.22 -44.21
CA PRO A 5 6.59 18.22 -45.17
C PRO A 5 6.76 16.81 -44.60
N GLN A 6 5.76 15.94 -44.83
CA GLN A 6 5.94 14.49 -44.79
C GLN A 6 6.85 14.08 -45.95
N GLY A 7 8.14 14.39 -45.82
CA GLY A 7 9.16 14.01 -46.79
C GLY A 7 9.49 12.52 -46.67
N PRO A 8 9.95 11.88 -47.75
CA PRO A 8 10.43 10.49 -47.70
C PRO A 8 11.56 10.36 -46.66
N LEU A 9 11.64 9.18 -46.04
CA LEU A 9 12.70 8.87 -45.08
C LEU A 9 14.08 9.13 -45.69
N PRO A 10 14.99 9.80 -44.96
CA PRO A 10 16.37 9.94 -45.40
C PRO A 10 16.99 8.57 -45.69
N VAL A 11 17.72 8.45 -46.80
CA VAL A 11 18.34 7.20 -47.24
C VAL A 11 19.36 6.68 -46.21
N ASP A 12 19.94 7.58 -45.42
CA ASP A 12 20.89 7.31 -44.34
C ASP A 12 20.23 7.14 -42.96
N CYS A 13 18.91 6.97 -42.89
CA CYS A 13 18.17 6.85 -41.64
C CYS A 13 18.60 5.61 -40.84
N GLU A 14 18.80 4.46 -41.50
CA GLU A 14 19.24 3.23 -40.83
C GLU A 14 20.66 3.36 -40.24
N GLU A 15 21.60 3.90 -41.02
CA GLU A 15 22.98 4.14 -40.54
C GLU A 15 23.00 5.14 -39.38
N SER A 16 22.09 6.11 -39.39
CA SER A 16 21.97 7.10 -38.32
C SER A 16 21.38 6.52 -37.05
N VAL A 17 20.41 5.60 -37.17
CA VAL A 17 19.94 4.79 -36.06
C VAL A 17 21.09 3.99 -35.47
N PHE A 18 21.91 3.34 -36.29
CA PHE A 18 23.03 2.51 -35.82
C PHE A 18 24.08 3.36 -35.10
N ASN A 19 24.44 4.51 -35.65
CA ASN A 19 25.38 5.44 -35.03
C ASN A 19 24.88 5.97 -33.68
N ILE A 20 23.59 6.28 -33.57
CA ILE A 20 22.98 6.72 -32.30
C ILE A 20 22.96 5.57 -31.28
N ILE A 21 22.68 4.34 -31.71
CA ILE A 21 22.73 3.16 -30.83
C ILE A 21 24.16 2.93 -30.33
N ARG A 22 25.18 3.13 -31.17
CA ARG A 22 26.59 3.02 -30.79
C ARG A 22 27.03 4.09 -29.78
N ASP A 23 26.61 5.33 -29.97
CA ASP A 23 26.97 6.46 -29.10
C ASP A 23 26.30 6.37 -27.72
N VAL A 24 25.02 6.02 -27.68
CA VAL A 24 24.22 6.00 -26.46
C VAL A 24 24.31 4.66 -25.73
N GLY A 25 24.45 3.57 -26.48
CA GLY A 25 24.35 2.21 -25.97
C GLY A 25 22.89 1.71 -25.91
N VAL A 26 22.71 0.43 -26.25
CA VAL A 26 21.40 -0.26 -26.32
C VAL A 26 20.65 -0.26 -24.98
N SER A 27 21.36 -0.16 -23.84
CA SER A 27 20.78 -0.28 -22.49
C SER A 27 20.01 0.97 -22.01
N VAL A 28 20.34 2.14 -22.55
CA VAL A 28 19.80 3.44 -22.12
C VAL A 28 18.98 4.13 -23.21
N LEU A 29 19.06 3.64 -24.46
CA LEU A 29 18.32 4.18 -25.57
C LEU A 29 16.86 3.69 -25.55
N THR A 30 15.92 4.61 -25.39
CA THR A 30 14.49 4.36 -25.64
C THR A 30 14.08 4.89 -27.00
N LEU A 31 13.03 4.33 -27.57
CA LEU A 31 12.52 4.74 -28.89
C LEU A 31 12.18 6.24 -28.94
N SER A 32 11.72 6.83 -27.82
CA SER A 32 11.47 8.26 -27.71
C SER A 32 12.75 9.11 -27.73
N VAL A 33 13.86 8.62 -27.16
CA VAL A 33 15.17 9.30 -27.18
C VAL A 33 15.76 9.24 -28.58
N LEU A 34 15.67 8.07 -29.22
CA LEU A 34 16.11 7.87 -30.61
C LEU A 34 15.35 8.82 -31.56
N ARG A 35 14.01 8.88 -31.46
CA ARG A 35 13.17 9.79 -32.24
C ARG A 35 13.57 11.25 -32.07
N LYS A 36 13.79 11.72 -30.84
CA LYS A 36 14.22 13.10 -30.58
C LYS A 36 15.58 13.43 -31.20
N ARG A 37 16.51 12.46 -31.21
CA ARG A 37 17.83 12.66 -31.82
C ARG A 37 17.77 12.65 -33.35
N LEU A 38 16.98 11.75 -33.94
CA LEU A 38 16.74 11.74 -35.38
C LEU A 38 16.03 13.02 -35.84
N ALA A 39 15.01 13.45 -35.10
CA ALA A 39 14.30 14.70 -35.38
C ALA A 39 15.22 15.92 -35.26
N ALA A 40 16.14 15.95 -34.29
CA ALA A 40 17.14 17.00 -34.18
C ALA A 40 18.15 16.99 -35.35
N LYS A 41 18.56 15.80 -35.83
CA LYS A 41 19.52 15.66 -36.93
C LYS A 41 18.94 16.08 -38.27
N TYR A 42 17.75 15.58 -38.62
CA TYR A 42 17.14 15.83 -39.93
C TYR A 42 16.16 17.00 -39.96
N LYS A 43 15.83 17.57 -38.80
CA LYS A 43 14.79 18.61 -38.65
C LYS A 43 13.43 18.18 -39.23
N ILE A 44 13.17 16.87 -39.21
CA ILE A 44 11.93 16.22 -39.67
C ILE A 44 11.25 15.56 -38.46
N ASP A 45 9.92 15.56 -38.41
CA ASP A 45 9.20 14.76 -37.41
C ASP A 45 9.18 13.29 -37.82
N PHE A 46 9.74 12.42 -36.96
CA PHE A 46 9.76 10.98 -37.15
C PHE A 46 8.55 10.27 -36.51
N SER A 47 7.58 11.00 -35.93
CA SER A 47 6.34 10.43 -35.40
C SER A 47 5.56 9.54 -36.39
N PRO A 48 5.40 9.89 -37.68
CA PRO A 48 4.69 9.04 -38.64
C PRO A 48 5.51 7.84 -39.14
N HIS A 49 6.83 7.84 -38.94
CA HIS A 49 7.74 6.80 -39.44
C HIS A 49 8.21 5.83 -38.34
N ASP A 50 7.42 5.69 -37.27
CA ASP A 50 7.79 4.90 -36.08
C ASP A 50 8.11 3.44 -36.42
N SER A 51 7.30 2.84 -37.30
CA SER A 51 7.50 1.46 -37.77
C SER A 51 8.84 1.26 -38.49
N ALA A 52 9.28 2.24 -39.29
CA ALA A 52 10.55 2.17 -40.02
C ALA A 52 11.75 2.33 -39.06
N VAL A 53 11.64 3.22 -38.07
CA VAL A 53 12.68 3.40 -37.05
C VAL A 53 12.77 2.16 -36.15
N GLU A 54 11.63 1.56 -35.78
CA GLU A 54 11.59 0.30 -35.04
C GLU A 54 12.23 -0.85 -35.84
N ALA A 55 11.92 -0.97 -37.14
CA ALA A 55 12.52 -1.98 -38.02
C ALA A 55 14.03 -1.82 -38.12
N ALA A 56 14.54 -0.60 -38.27
CA ALA A 56 15.98 -0.32 -38.28
C ALA A 56 16.65 -0.73 -36.94
N VAL A 57 16.00 -0.45 -35.81
CA VAL A 57 16.48 -0.91 -34.49
C VAL A 57 16.51 -2.44 -34.41
N GLN A 58 15.49 -3.14 -34.90
CA GLN A 58 15.47 -4.61 -34.92
C GLN A 58 16.55 -5.20 -35.82
N ASN A 59 16.80 -4.59 -36.99
CA ASN A 59 17.88 -4.97 -37.90
C ASN A 59 19.25 -4.83 -37.22
N TYR A 60 19.47 -3.73 -36.48
CA TYR A 60 20.70 -3.56 -35.69
C TYR A 60 20.86 -4.63 -34.60
N LEU A 61 19.80 -4.90 -33.84
CA LEU A 61 19.85 -5.89 -32.76
C LEU A 61 20.06 -7.33 -33.26
N SER A 62 19.67 -7.59 -34.51
CA SER A 62 19.90 -8.87 -35.20
C SER A 62 21.27 -8.96 -35.89
N SER A 63 21.97 -7.83 -36.05
CA SER A 63 23.32 -7.78 -36.61
C SER A 63 24.35 -8.43 -35.66
N PRO A 64 25.42 -9.05 -36.18
CA PRO A 64 26.52 -9.59 -35.35
C PRO A 64 27.11 -8.59 -34.36
N GLU A 65 27.08 -7.30 -34.69
CA GLU A 65 27.53 -6.23 -33.79
C GLU A 65 26.54 -5.94 -32.66
N GLY A 66 25.25 -5.87 -32.97
CA GLY A 66 24.19 -5.70 -31.98
C GLY A 66 24.13 -6.85 -30.99
N LEU A 67 24.35 -8.08 -31.45
CA LEU A 67 24.46 -9.26 -30.59
C LEU A 67 25.66 -9.18 -29.64
N LYS A 68 26.81 -8.69 -30.10
CA LYS A 68 28.00 -8.46 -29.26
C LYS A 68 27.74 -7.39 -28.20
N GLU A 69 27.10 -6.28 -28.56
CA GLU A 69 26.73 -5.23 -27.60
C GLU A 69 25.69 -5.71 -26.59
N LEU A 70 24.67 -6.46 -27.02
CA LEU A 70 23.72 -7.09 -26.12
C LEU A 70 24.39 -8.07 -25.15
N ALA A 71 25.39 -8.83 -25.61
CA ALA A 71 26.18 -9.72 -24.77
C ALA A 71 27.00 -8.94 -23.71
N LYS A 72 27.65 -7.82 -24.10
CA LYS A 72 28.36 -6.95 -23.15
C LYS A 72 27.43 -6.36 -22.09
N VAL A 73 26.24 -5.87 -22.50
CA VAL A 73 25.24 -5.32 -21.57
C VAL A 73 24.73 -6.41 -20.62
N ARG A 74 24.54 -7.64 -21.10
CA ARG A 74 24.17 -8.79 -20.27
C ARG A 74 25.25 -9.15 -19.26
N LEU A 75 26.52 -9.15 -19.66
CA LEU A 75 27.66 -9.40 -18.78
C LEU A 75 27.78 -8.30 -17.70
N ALA A 76 27.73 -7.03 -18.09
CA ALA A 76 27.79 -5.89 -17.17
C ALA A 76 26.63 -5.87 -16.16
N LYS A 77 25.46 -6.41 -16.54
CA LYS A 77 24.31 -6.53 -15.63
C LYS A 77 24.43 -7.73 -14.68
N ALA A 78 25.03 -8.84 -15.12
CA ALA A 78 25.29 -10.01 -14.29
C ALA A 78 26.33 -9.73 -13.19
N GLU A 79 27.29 -8.84 -13.46
CA GLU A 79 28.33 -8.42 -12.49
C GLU A 79 27.90 -7.28 -11.56
N GLY A 80 26.70 -6.71 -11.77
CA GLY A 80 26.17 -5.68 -10.88
C GLY A 80 25.83 -6.24 -9.48
N PRO A 81 26.07 -5.49 -8.39
CA PRO A 81 25.76 -5.97 -7.05
C PRO A 81 24.26 -6.27 -6.93
N VAL A 82 23.93 -7.54 -6.69
CA VAL A 82 22.57 -8.08 -6.47
C VAL A 82 21.84 -7.39 -5.29
N GLY A 83 22.57 -6.62 -4.48
CA GLY A 83 22.04 -5.76 -3.44
C GLY A 83 22.97 -4.59 -3.12
N GLY A 84 23.07 -3.58 -4.00
CA GLY A 84 23.83 -2.36 -3.74
C GLY A 84 23.07 -1.09 -4.14
N LYS A 85 23.32 0.03 -3.45
CA LYS A 85 22.66 1.34 -3.59
C LYS A 85 22.15 1.62 -5.00
N GLY A 86 20.86 1.42 -5.22
CA GLY A 86 20.20 1.94 -6.41
C GLY A 86 20.09 3.43 -6.22
N LYS A 87 21.03 4.19 -6.79
CA LYS A 87 20.93 5.63 -6.96
C LYS A 87 19.61 5.86 -7.68
N LYS A 88 18.56 6.30 -6.96
CA LYS A 88 17.31 6.67 -7.61
C LYS A 88 17.70 7.71 -8.66
N ARG A 89 17.32 7.49 -9.93
CA ARG A 89 17.43 8.53 -10.94
C ARG A 89 16.79 9.78 -10.34
N ALA A 90 17.57 10.85 -10.22
CA ALA A 90 17.06 12.13 -9.77
C ALA A 90 15.85 12.45 -10.66
N ARG A 91 14.67 12.58 -10.05
CA ARG A 91 13.52 13.12 -10.77
C ARG A 91 13.91 14.53 -11.16
N SER A 92 13.95 14.80 -12.46
CA SER A 92 14.08 16.14 -13.00
C SER A 92 13.08 17.08 -12.29
N PRO A 93 13.45 18.34 -11.99
CA PRO A 93 12.52 19.30 -11.42
C PRO A 93 11.35 19.44 -12.40
N LYS A 94 10.16 18.99 -12.00
CA LYS A 94 8.96 19.27 -12.78
C LYS A 94 8.53 20.67 -12.37
N GLU A 95 8.81 21.61 -13.26
CA GLU A 95 8.36 22.98 -13.21
C GLU A 95 6.85 23.04 -12.93
N SER A 96 6.49 24.02 -12.10
CA SER A 96 5.17 24.34 -11.59
C SER A 96 4.11 24.47 -12.67
N GLY A 97 2.95 23.86 -12.43
CA GLY A 97 1.73 24.23 -13.17
C GLY A 97 0.73 23.09 -13.34
N LYS A 98 -0.07 22.81 -12.31
CA LYS A 98 -1.54 22.70 -12.40
C LYS A 98 -2.12 22.20 -11.09
N GLU A 99 -2.72 23.16 -10.42
CA GLU A 99 -3.73 22.99 -9.39
C GLU A 99 -4.84 22.06 -9.90
N SER A 100 -5.06 20.95 -9.20
CA SER A 100 -6.31 20.19 -9.25
C SER A 100 -6.46 19.43 -7.94
N LYS A 101 -7.21 20.05 -7.02
CA LYS A 101 -7.78 19.42 -5.84
C LYS A 101 -8.59 18.21 -6.28
N LYS A 102 -8.13 17.00 -5.93
CA LYS A 102 -9.01 15.84 -5.76
C LYS A 102 -8.83 15.33 -4.35
N GLU A 103 -9.68 15.80 -3.46
CA GLU A 103 -9.86 15.30 -2.12
C GLU A 103 -10.18 13.80 -2.19
N LYS A 104 -9.18 12.96 -1.92
CA LYS A 104 -9.39 11.54 -1.61
C LYS A 104 -9.29 11.35 -0.10
N ASN A 105 -10.47 11.29 0.48
CA ASN A 105 -10.85 10.75 1.78
C ASN A 105 -9.81 9.81 2.43
N GLY A 106 -9.31 10.22 3.61
CA GLY A 106 -9.09 9.34 4.77
C GLY A 106 -8.07 8.20 4.74
N LYS A 107 -7.01 8.22 3.93
CA LYS A 107 -5.90 7.24 4.06
C LYS A 107 -4.79 7.83 4.93
N SER A 108 -4.64 7.34 6.16
CA SER A 108 -3.55 7.75 7.06
C SER A 108 -2.21 7.73 6.30
N LYS A 109 -1.52 8.88 6.27
CA LYS A 109 -0.23 9.01 5.59
C LYS A 109 0.76 8.15 6.36
N LYS A 110 0.98 6.92 5.89
CA LYS A 110 2.08 6.07 6.37
C LYS A 110 3.36 6.90 6.35
N VAL A 111 4.06 6.98 7.48
CA VAL A 111 5.39 7.57 7.54
C VAL A 111 6.21 6.92 6.44
N LYS A 112 6.65 7.72 5.46
CA LYS A 112 7.44 7.23 4.35
C LYS A 112 8.83 6.89 4.88
N LYS A 113 9.40 5.81 4.37
CA LYS A 113 10.79 5.46 4.65
C LYS A 113 11.68 6.62 4.16
N PRO A 114 12.64 7.11 4.96
CA PRO A 114 13.59 8.13 4.51
C PRO A 114 14.29 7.67 3.23
N ASP A 115 14.57 8.61 2.32
CA ASP A 115 15.15 8.26 1.02
C ASP A 115 16.57 7.68 1.14
N ASP A 116 17.33 8.11 2.16
CA ASP A 116 18.69 7.63 2.45
C ASP A 116 18.73 6.37 3.34
N TYR A 117 17.57 5.85 3.76
CA TYR A 117 17.55 4.68 4.63
C TYR A 117 17.99 3.41 3.87
N PRO A 118 18.93 2.61 4.43
CA PRO A 118 19.45 1.39 3.79
C PRO A 118 18.37 0.44 3.24
N LYS A 119 18.60 -0.13 2.06
CA LYS A 119 17.63 -1.08 1.48
C LYS A 119 17.56 -2.32 2.37
N ALA A 120 16.34 -2.79 2.67
CA ALA A 120 16.18 -3.94 3.54
C ALA A 120 16.87 -5.18 2.96
N ALA A 121 17.41 -6.01 3.84
CA ALA A 121 17.96 -7.31 3.47
C ALA A 121 16.92 -8.16 2.74
N LEU A 122 17.34 -8.84 1.68
CA LEU A 122 16.55 -9.76 0.90
C LEU A 122 16.60 -11.16 1.54
N SER A 123 15.44 -11.82 1.62
CA SER A 123 15.37 -13.23 2.00
C SER A 123 15.83 -14.11 0.84
N ALA A 124 16.26 -15.34 1.15
CA ALA A 124 16.72 -16.35 0.20
C ALA A 124 15.77 -16.51 -1.01
N TYR A 125 14.46 -16.55 -0.74
CA TYR A 125 13.44 -16.61 -1.79
C TYR A 125 13.46 -15.39 -2.73
N PHE A 126 13.65 -14.18 -2.20
CA PHE A 126 13.69 -12.97 -3.02
C PHE A 126 14.98 -12.88 -3.84
N ILE A 127 16.10 -13.35 -3.31
CA ILE A 127 17.38 -13.43 -4.04
C ILE A 127 17.23 -14.40 -5.22
N PHE A 128 16.74 -15.62 -4.97
CA PHE A 128 16.42 -16.58 -6.02
C PHE A 128 15.42 -16.01 -7.03
N GLY A 129 14.34 -15.41 -6.52
CA GLY A 129 13.27 -14.90 -7.36
C GLY A 129 13.74 -13.77 -8.27
N ASN A 130 14.66 -12.91 -7.83
CA ASN A 130 15.24 -11.87 -8.69
C ASN A 130 16.05 -12.49 -9.83
N GLN A 131 16.91 -13.47 -9.53
CA GLN A 131 17.72 -14.16 -10.55
C GLN A 131 16.85 -14.92 -11.55
N GLN A 132 15.83 -15.63 -11.08
CA GLN A 132 14.93 -16.41 -11.94
C GLN A 132 13.96 -15.56 -12.74
N ARG A 133 13.45 -14.45 -12.16
CA ARG A 133 12.62 -13.49 -12.89
C ARG A 133 13.34 -12.95 -14.11
N GLU A 134 14.63 -12.63 -13.99
CA GLU A 134 15.42 -12.12 -15.12
C GLU A 134 15.61 -13.19 -16.18
N LYS A 135 15.88 -14.45 -15.80
CA LYS A 135 15.98 -15.59 -16.74
C LYS A 135 14.67 -15.82 -17.49
N ILE A 136 13.54 -15.94 -16.77
CA ILE A 136 12.21 -16.16 -17.37
C ILE A 136 11.83 -15.00 -18.27
N LYS A 137 12.12 -13.76 -17.86
CA LYS A 137 11.83 -12.58 -18.68
C LYS A 137 12.70 -12.53 -19.94
N MET A 138 13.93 -13.03 -19.89
CA MET A 138 14.79 -13.12 -21.08
C MET A 138 14.32 -14.19 -22.05
N GLU A 139 13.86 -15.33 -21.54
CA GLU A 139 13.33 -16.43 -22.34
C GLU A 139 11.93 -16.12 -22.89
N ASN A 140 11.13 -15.35 -22.13
CA ASN A 140 9.75 -14.99 -22.46
C ASN A 140 9.52 -13.49 -22.30
N VAL A 141 10.02 -12.71 -23.25
CA VAL A 141 9.98 -11.23 -23.23
C VAL A 141 8.54 -10.68 -23.18
N ASN A 142 7.55 -11.43 -23.70
CA ASN A 142 6.14 -11.03 -23.76
C ASN A 142 5.28 -11.56 -22.59
N MET A 143 5.86 -12.31 -21.65
CA MET A 143 5.08 -12.93 -20.57
C MET A 143 4.69 -11.89 -19.50
N VAL A 144 3.45 -11.98 -19.03
CA VAL A 144 2.92 -11.11 -17.97
C VAL A 144 3.67 -11.38 -16.67
N ASN A 145 4.10 -10.31 -15.98
CA ASN A 145 4.84 -10.40 -14.72
C ASN A 145 4.19 -11.33 -13.69
N THR A 146 2.85 -11.38 -13.63
CA THR A 146 2.09 -12.27 -12.74
C THR A 146 2.41 -13.74 -12.97
N GLU A 147 2.47 -14.17 -14.23
CA GLU A 147 2.81 -15.55 -14.58
C GLU A 147 4.28 -15.86 -14.27
N ILE A 148 5.17 -14.89 -14.48
CA ILE A 148 6.58 -14.99 -14.06
C ILE A 148 6.68 -15.20 -12.54
N ILE A 149 5.87 -14.51 -11.73
CA ILE A 149 5.86 -14.70 -10.27
C ILE A 149 5.46 -16.14 -9.90
N LYS A 150 4.42 -16.65 -10.54
CA LYS A 150 3.91 -18.01 -10.27
C LYS A 150 4.96 -19.05 -10.63
N GLU A 151 5.59 -18.92 -11.79
CA GLU A 151 6.64 -19.83 -12.25
C GLU A 151 7.85 -19.80 -11.32
N VAL A 152 8.27 -18.63 -10.85
CA VAL A 152 9.32 -18.52 -9.82
C VAL A 152 8.92 -19.21 -8.51
N GLY A 153 7.65 -19.08 -8.10
CA GLY A 153 7.12 -19.80 -6.94
C GLY A 153 7.21 -21.31 -7.10
N ARG A 154 6.82 -21.84 -8.27
CA ARG A 154 6.93 -23.27 -8.58
C ARG A 154 8.38 -23.75 -8.53
N ARG A 155 9.29 -23.07 -9.23
CA ARG A 155 10.71 -23.43 -9.25
C ARG A 155 11.35 -23.38 -7.86
N TRP A 156 10.94 -22.45 -6.99
CA TRP A 156 11.42 -22.43 -5.61
C TRP A 156 10.94 -23.63 -4.79
N ALA A 157 9.71 -24.09 -5.01
CA ALA A 157 9.20 -25.29 -4.36
C ALA A 157 10.00 -26.52 -4.78
N ASP A 158 10.28 -26.63 -6.09
CA ASP A 158 10.99 -27.76 -6.71
C ASP A 158 12.49 -27.81 -6.39
N LEU A 159 13.11 -26.70 -5.94
CA LEU A 159 14.52 -26.67 -5.57
C LEU A 159 14.85 -27.64 -4.43
N SER A 160 16.04 -28.24 -4.52
CA SER A 160 16.61 -29.06 -3.45
C SER A 160 16.94 -28.24 -2.21
N GLU A 161 17.04 -28.91 -1.04
CA GLU A 161 17.38 -28.22 0.21
C GLU A 161 18.83 -27.69 0.20
N GLU A 162 19.72 -28.31 -0.58
CA GLU A 162 21.10 -27.83 -0.80
C GLU A 162 21.14 -26.51 -1.57
N GLU A 163 20.39 -26.41 -2.67
CA GLU A 163 20.30 -25.17 -3.44
C GLU A 163 19.63 -24.06 -2.61
N LYS A 164 18.54 -24.39 -1.90
CA LYS A 164 17.92 -23.48 -0.92
C LYS A 164 18.94 -23.06 0.14
N GLY A 165 19.80 -23.97 0.59
CA GLY A 165 20.91 -23.72 1.52
C GLY A 165 21.90 -22.67 1.00
N ASN A 166 22.27 -22.75 -0.28
CA ASN A 166 23.12 -21.72 -0.90
C ASN A 166 22.43 -20.35 -0.89
N TYR A 167 21.14 -20.27 -1.24
CA TYR A 167 20.40 -19.00 -1.15
C TYR A 167 20.22 -18.49 0.29
N LYS A 168 20.13 -19.37 1.29
CA LYS A 168 20.14 -18.99 2.72
C LYS A 168 21.47 -18.32 3.08
N LYS A 169 22.62 -18.87 2.66
CA LYS A 169 23.93 -18.23 2.86
C LYS A 169 24.03 -16.85 2.19
N LEU A 170 23.53 -16.72 0.95
CA LEU A 170 23.46 -15.40 0.30
C LEU A 170 22.57 -14.42 1.06
N ALA A 171 21.45 -14.89 1.62
CA ALA A 171 20.56 -14.04 2.42
C ALA A 171 21.17 -13.62 3.75
N GLU A 172 21.97 -14.48 4.39
CA GLU A 172 22.74 -14.15 5.59
C GLU A 172 23.82 -13.10 5.29
N ALA A 173 24.54 -13.24 4.17
CA ALA A 173 25.48 -12.22 3.73
C ALA A 173 24.79 -10.89 3.43
N ASP A 174 23.62 -10.91 2.79
CA ASP A 174 22.83 -9.70 2.51
C ASP A 174 22.29 -9.05 3.78
N LYS A 175 21.93 -9.86 4.79
CA LYS A 175 21.56 -9.39 6.12
C LYS A 175 22.73 -8.72 6.82
N ALA A 176 23.92 -9.33 6.80
CA ALA A 176 25.12 -8.72 7.38
C ALA A 176 25.44 -7.37 6.71
N ARG A 177 25.30 -7.29 5.39
CA ARG A 177 25.43 -6.05 4.61
C ARG A 177 24.41 -4.98 5.02
N PHE A 178 23.14 -5.36 5.20
CA PHE A 178 22.13 -4.43 5.70
C PHE A 178 22.43 -3.95 7.12
N ASP A 179 22.89 -4.84 8.00
CA ASP A 179 23.20 -4.50 9.38
C ASP A 179 24.40 -3.54 9.47
N THR A 180 25.42 -3.69 8.63
CA THR A 180 26.55 -2.75 8.56
C THR A 180 26.13 -1.40 7.97
N GLU A 181 25.35 -1.39 6.87
CA GLU A 181 24.79 -0.16 6.30
C GLU A 181 23.88 0.58 7.29
N LEU A 182 23.06 -0.16 8.05
CA LEU A 182 22.17 0.40 9.04
C LEU A 182 22.93 1.00 10.22
N LYS A 183 23.99 0.34 10.70
CA LYS A 183 24.87 0.89 11.73
C LYS A 183 25.54 2.18 11.25
N ALA A 184 26.07 2.20 10.02
CA ALA A 184 26.66 3.40 9.44
C ALA A 184 25.63 4.53 9.29
N TYR A 185 24.42 4.22 8.83
CA TYR A 185 23.33 5.20 8.72
C TYR A 185 22.92 5.78 10.08
N ILE A 186 22.87 4.96 11.13
CA ILE A 186 22.57 5.42 12.48
C ILE A 186 23.71 6.27 13.05
N ALA A 187 24.96 5.90 12.78
CA ALA A 187 26.13 6.69 13.18
C ALA A 187 26.17 8.07 12.51
N ASP A 188 25.69 8.19 11.26
CA ASP A 188 25.55 9.45 10.51
C ASP A 188 24.33 10.29 10.95
N GLY A 189 23.70 9.96 12.08
CA GLY A 189 22.55 10.68 12.64
C GLY A 189 21.19 10.23 12.10
N GLY A 190 21.14 9.17 11.29
CA GLY A 190 19.91 8.58 10.80
C GLY A 190 19.12 7.83 11.88
N GLN A 191 17.78 7.93 11.86
CA GLN A 191 16.93 7.17 12.78
C GLN A 191 16.43 5.86 12.18
N MET A 192 16.34 4.82 13.00
CA MET A 192 15.79 3.53 12.57
C MET A 192 14.31 3.67 12.15
N TYR A 193 14.02 3.44 10.88
CA TYR A 193 12.66 3.46 10.36
C TYR A 193 11.91 2.20 10.81
N LYS A 194 11.04 2.36 11.80
CA LYS A 194 10.00 1.37 12.09
C LYS A 194 8.83 1.63 11.17
N ARG A 195 8.54 0.67 10.28
CA ARG A 195 7.29 0.66 9.51
C ARG A 195 6.15 0.69 10.53
N GLY A 196 5.43 1.81 10.63
CA GLY A 196 4.22 1.87 11.43
C GLY A 196 3.32 0.69 11.04
N LYS A 197 2.87 -0.10 12.03
CA LYS A 197 1.77 -1.05 11.79
C LYS A 197 0.67 -0.25 11.12
N LYS A 198 0.11 -0.77 10.01
CA LYS A 198 -1.12 -0.22 9.41
C LYS A 198 -2.04 0.08 10.59
N ASP A 199 -2.50 1.33 10.72
CA ASP A 199 -3.42 1.75 11.78
C ASP A 199 -4.77 1.02 11.64
N GLY A 200 -4.74 -0.30 11.80
CA GLY A 200 -5.86 -1.10 12.22
C GLY A 200 -5.98 -0.89 13.71
N LYS A 201 -6.52 0.28 14.10
CA LYS A 201 -7.32 0.43 15.32
C LYS A 201 -6.63 0.04 16.65
N SER A 202 -5.31 0.13 16.76
CA SER A 202 -4.59 -0.32 17.99
C SER A 202 -3.29 0.41 18.32
N SER A 203 -2.99 1.54 17.67
CA SER A 203 -1.97 2.48 18.17
C SER A 203 -2.67 3.55 19.00
N LYS A 204 -2.49 3.41 20.31
CA LYS A 204 -2.77 4.35 21.40
C LYS A 204 -2.04 5.70 21.16
N GLY A 205 -2.46 6.45 20.15
CA GLY A 205 -2.46 7.91 20.23
C GLY A 205 -3.74 8.27 20.97
N GLU A 206 -3.63 9.06 22.03
CA GLU A 206 -4.71 9.62 22.83
C GLU A 206 -6.06 9.51 22.12
N SER A 207 -6.87 8.52 22.51
CA SER A 207 -8.21 8.40 21.96
C SER A 207 -8.91 9.69 22.34
N LYS A 208 -9.20 10.55 21.36
CA LYS A 208 -9.84 11.86 21.54
C LYS A 208 -11.31 11.75 21.99
N GLY A 209 -11.63 10.72 22.78
CA GLY A 209 -12.95 10.37 23.24
C GLY A 209 -12.93 9.20 24.22
N PRO A 210 -14.01 9.02 24.99
CA PRO A 210 -14.14 7.93 25.94
C PRO A 210 -14.13 6.56 25.25
N LYS A 211 -13.73 5.53 25.99
CA LYS A 211 -13.72 4.15 25.49
C LYS A 211 -15.17 3.69 25.30
N ARG A 212 -15.43 3.10 24.13
CA ARG A 212 -16.73 2.52 23.76
C ARG A 212 -17.31 1.67 24.89
N PRO A 213 -18.65 1.65 25.04
CA PRO A 213 -19.26 0.86 26.09
C PRO A 213 -19.01 -0.63 25.82
N SER A 214 -18.68 -1.34 26.88
CA SER A 214 -18.46 -2.77 26.94
C SER A 214 -19.81 -3.48 26.88
N THR A 215 -19.88 -4.57 26.12
CA THR A 215 -21.09 -5.39 26.02
C THR A 215 -21.18 -6.38 27.19
N SER A 216 -22.35 -6.98 27.38
CA SER A 216 -22.60 -7.98 28.44
C SER A 216 -21.62 -9.14 28.36
N PHE A 217 -21.37 -9.66 27.16
CA PHE A 217 -20.35 -10.70 26.93
C PHE A 217 -18.92 -10.28 27.32
N ILE A 218 -18.55 -9.01 27.18
CA ILE A 218 -17.20 -8.54 27.54
C ILE A 218 -17.02 -8.49 29.05
N PHE A 219 -18.07 -8.20 29.82
CA PHE A 219 -18.05 -8.32 31.26
C PHE A 219 -17.98 -9.79 31.69
N PHE A 220 -18.81 -10.65 31.10
CA PHE A 220 -18.73 -12.10 31.31
C PHE A 220 -17.34 -12.67 31.00
N SER A 221 -16.77 -12.31 29.85
CA SER A 221 -15.43 -12.76 29.46
C SER A 221 -14.31 -12.18 30.34
N LYS A 222 -14.53 -11.09 31.07
CA LYS A 222 -13.57 -10.58 32.07
C LYS A 222 -13.66 -11.41 33.33
N ASP A 223 -14.88 -11.62 33.84
CA ASP A 223 -15.14 -12.41 35.05
C ASP A 223 -14.66 -13.86 34.83
N PHE A 224 -14.99 -14.46 33.68
CA PHE A 224 -14.53 -15.79 33.27
C PHE A 224 -12.99 -15.93 33.20
N ARG A 225 -12.26 -14.87 32.82
CA ARG A 225 -10.78 -14.91 32.80
C ARG A 225 -10.17 -14.82 34.19
N ILE A 226 -10.89 -14.21 35.14
CA ILE A 226 -10.49 -14.15 36.55
C ILE A 226 -10.77 -15.50 37.21
N ASP A 227 -11.89 -16.14 36.87
CA ASP A 227 -12.30 -17.44 37.41
C ASP A 227 -11.50 -18.62 36.85
N HIS A 228 -10.95 -18.48 35.63
CA HIS A 228 -10.13 -19.50 34.98
C HIS A 228 -8.70 -19.04 34.66
N PRO A 229 -7.88 -18.64 35.66
CA PRO A 229 -6.54 -18.08 35.43
C PRO A 229 -5.53 -19.11 34.91
N GLU A 230 -5.82 -20.41 35.11
CA GLU A 230 -5.00 -21.54 34.68
C GLU A 230 -5.05 -21.83 33.17
N LEU A 231 -6.11 -21.38 32.49
CA LEU A 231 -6.28 -21.58 31.06
C LEU A 231 -5.47 -20.54 30.28
N SER A 232 -4.88 -20.95 29.16
CA SER A 232 -4.27 -20.00 28.22
C SER A 232 -5.31 -19.01 27.70
N MET A 233 -4.94 -17.74 27.51
CA MET A 233 -5.84 -16.67 27.02
C MET A 233 -6.66 -17.07 25.77
N ILE A 234 -6.09 -17.90 24.89
CA ILE A 234 -6.77 -18.40 23.68
C ILE A 234 -7.88 -19.39 24.07
N GLU A 235 -7.60 -20.29 25.00
CA GLU A 235 -8.55 -21.28 25.50
C GLU A 235 -9.64 -20.62 26.35
N GLN A 236 -9.27 -19.67 27.23
CA GLN A 236 -10.22 -18.85 27.98
C GLN A 236 -11.23 -18.16 27.06
N THR A 237 -10.76 -17.58 25.95
CA THR A 237 -11.64 -16.89 24.99
C THR A 237 -12.59 -17.87 24.28
N ARG A 238 -12.10 -19.06 23.95
CA ARG A 238 -12.89 -20.11 23.30
C ARG A 238 -13.97 -20.64 24.25
N GLN A 239 -13.58 -21.00 25.46
CA GLN A 239 -14.44 -21.54 26.51
C GLN A 239 -15.50 -20.50 26.94
N ALA A 240 -15.11 -19.24 27.18
CA ALA A 240 -16.04 -18.16 27.48
C ALA A 240 -17.12 -18.00 26.38
N GLY A 241 -16.74 -18.12 25.10
CA GLY A 241 -17.70 -18.05 24.00
C GLY A 241 -18.69 -19.22 23.97
N MET A 242 -18.28 -20.41 24.40
CA MET A 242 -19.15 -21.58 24.51
C MET A 242 -20.09 -21.47 25.71
N GLU A 243 -19.58 -21.04 26.86
CA GLU A 243 -20.37 -20.90 28.07
C GLU A 243 -21.37 -19.76 27.98
N TRP A 244 -21.01 -18.63 27.39
CA TRP A 244 -21.95 -17.55 27.12
C TRP A 244 -23.13 -17.97 26.24
N LYS A 245 -22.91 -18.89 25.29
CA LYS A 245 -23.98 -19.45 24.46
C LYS A 245 -24.89 -20.42 25.24
N LYS A 246 -24.33 -21.13 26.22
CA LYS A 246 -25.05 -22.07 27.07
C LYS A 246 -25.79 -21.39 28.22
N LEU A 247 -25.33 -20.22 28.66
CA LEU A 247 -25.95 -19.46 29.75
C LEU A 247 -27.41 -19.12 29.44
N SER A 248 -28.27 -19.25 30.45
CA SER A 248 -29.67 -18.83 30.38
C SER A 248 -29.78 -17.30 30.31
N ASP A 249 -30.95 -16.79 29.90
CA ASP A 249 -31.18 -15.34 29.91
C ASP A 249 -31.15 -14.77 31.33
N GLU A 250 -31.46 -15.58 32.36
CA GLU A 250 -31.42 -15.18 33.76
C GLU A 250 -29.99 -14.96 34.26
N ASP A 251 -29.06 -15.82 33.88
CA ASP A 251 -27.65 -15.68 34.22
C ASP A 251 -26.97 -14.56 33.43
N LYS A 252 -27.54 -14.20 32.27
CA LYS A 252 -27.09 -13.06 31.46
C LYS A 252 -27.59 -11.71 32.00
N LYS A 253 -28.75 -11.65 32.67
CA LYS A 253 -29.32 -10.42 33.26
C LYS A 253 -28.30 -9.57 34.05
N PRO A 254 -27.50 -10.10 34.99
CA PRO A 254 -26.52 -9.28 35.72
C PRO A 254 -25.46 -8.67 34.80
N PHE A 255 -25.04 -9.37 33.74
CA PHE A 255 -24.10 -8.85 32.75
C PHE A 255 -24.72 -7.84 31.79
N GLU A 256 -26.01 -7.99 31.48
CA GLU A 256 -26.79 -7.00 30.73
C GLU A 256 -26.96 -5.70 31.52
N LEU A 257 -27.23 -5.79 32.82
CA LEU A 257 -27.28 -4.63 33.71
C LEU A 257 -25.93 -3.90 33.76
N LYS A 258 -24.82 -4.65 33.95
CA LYS A 258 -23.45 -4.09 33.89
C LYS A 258 -23.19 -3.40 32.55
N ALA A 259 -23.64 -3.98 31.43
CA ALA A 259 -23.51 -3.37 30.11
C ALA A 259 -24.38 -2.12 29.92
N ALA A 260 -25.57 -2.08 30.50
CA ALA A 260 -26.44 -0.90 30.49
C ALA A 260 -25.81 0.26 31.28
N GLN A 261 -25.30 -0.01 32.47
CA GLN A 261 -24.56 0.97 33.29
C GLN A 261 -23.31 1.48 32.54
N ASP A 262 -22.57 0.59 31.88
CA ASP A 262 -21.39 0.96 31.11
C ASP A 262 -21.71 1.83 29.88
N LYS A 263 -22.89 1.61 29.29
CA LYS A 263 -23.46 2.43 28.22
C LYS A 263 -23.84 3.82 28.70
N GLU A 264 -24.44 3.93 29.88
CA GLU A 264 -24.74 5.22 30.51
C GLU A 264 -23.47 6.00 30.83
N ARG A 265 -22.47 5.34 31.43
CA ARG A 265 -21.15 5.90 31.69
C ARG A 265 -20.50 6.45 30.41
N TYR A 266 -20.53 5.68 29.32
CA TYR A 266 -20.03 6.15 28.02
C TYR A 266 -20.82 7.35 27.47
N ASN A 267 -22.15 7.35 27.61
CA ASN A 267 -22.99 8.45 27.14
C ASN A 267 -22.70 9.76 27.90
N LEU A 268 -22.56 9.69 29.22
CA LEU A 268 -22.18 10.82 30.07
C LEU A 268 -20.77 11.32 29.73
N GLU A 269 -19.79 10.43 29.59
CA GLU A 269 -18.43 10.80 29.18
C GLU A 269 -18.40 11.45 27.78
N CYS A 270 -19.23 10.96 26.84
CA CYS A 270 -19.35 11.57 25.53
C CYS A 270 -20.00 12.96 25.60
N GLN A 271 -21.05 13.13 26.42
CA GLN A 271 -21.72 14.41 26.60
C GLN A 271 -20.79 15.46 27.20
N GLN A 272 -20.02 15.08 28.23
CA GLN A 272 -19.02 15.96 28.86
C GLN A 272 -17.92 16.39 27.90
N GLN A 273 -17.56 15.53 26.93
CA GLN A 273 -16.53 15.82 25.93
C GLN A 273 -17.09 16.44 24.64
N GLY A 274 -18.39 16.79 24.60
CA GLY A 274 -19.03 17.37 23.41
C GLY A 274 -19.09 16.43 22.19
N LEU A 275 -18.99 15.12 22.42
CA LEU A 275 -18.95 14.09 21.37
C LEU A 275 -20.38 13.58 21.09
N LYS A 276 -20.79 13.62 19.82
CA LYS A 276 -22.10 13.11 19.39
C LYS A 276 -22.12 11.57 19.50
N THR A 277 -23.00 11.03 20.32
CA THR A 277 -23.30 9.59 20.37
C THR A 277 -24.40 9.26 19.36
N LYS A 278 -24.49 8.00 18.90
CA LYS A 278 -25.63 7.57 18.07
C LYS A 278 -26.99 7.72 18.78
N SER A 279 -26.98 7.84 20.11
CA SER A 279 -28.19 8.06 20.92
C SER A 279 -28.75 9.47 20.77
N SER A 280 -27.93 10.47 20.42
CA SER A 280 -28.37 11.86 20.26
C SER A 280 -29.12 12.14 18.96
N ASN A 281 -29.21 11.16 18.05
CA ASN A 281 -29.99 11.30 16.81
C ASN A 281 -31.48 10.98 17.02
N ALA A 282 -31.86 10.43 18.17
CA ALA A 282 -33.25 10.12 18.51
C ALA A 282 -33.92 11.22 19.35
N SER A 283 -33.16 11.94 20.18
CA SER A 283 -33.70 12.96 21.09
C SER A 283 -33.97 14.33 20.47
N ASN A 284 -33.44 14.63 19.26
CA ASN A 284 -33.80 15.84 18.51
C ASN A 284 -35.09 15.72 17.69
N ALA A 285 -35.78 14.58 17.73
CA ALA A 285 -37.06 14.37 17.05
C ALA A 285 -38.28 14.52 17.99
N ALA A 286 -38.08 14.74 19.29
CA ALA A 286 -39.16 14.68 20.30
C ALA A 286 -39.39 15.97 21.10
N VAL A 287 -38.77 17.10 20.75
CA VAL A 287 -38.99 18.38 21.44
C VAL A 287 -39.57 19.42 20.47
N MET A 288 -40.82 19.20 20.07
CA MET A 288 -41.75 20.22 19.58
C MET A 288 -43.18 19.74 19.88
N VAL A 289 -43.52 19.61 21.17
CA VAL A 289 -44.90 19.81 21.62
C VAL A 289 -44.86 20.52 22.96
N ASP A 290 -45.65 21.58 23.02
CA ASP A 290 -46.17 22.27 24.20
C ASP A 290 -45.25 23.29 24.91
N ASP A 291 -45.53 24.57 24.65
CA ASP A 291 -45.21 25.65 25.59
C ASP A 291 -46.36 26.69 25.60
N THR A 292 -46.84 26.94 26.82
CA THR A 292 -47.61 28.10 27.33
C THR A 292 -49.10 28.22 26.98
N ALA A 293 -50.08 27.83 27.81
CA ALA A 293 -50.45 28.21 29.19
C ALA A 293 -51.37 29.45 29.33
N SER A 294 -52.40 29.26 30.17
CA SER A 294 -53.16 30.24 30.97
C SER A 294 -54.36 30.97 30.34
N SER A 295 -55.59 30.62 30.77
CA SER A 295 -56.33 31.42 31.77
C SER A 295 -57.79 30.94 31.95
N SER A 296 -58.19 30.77 33.23
CA SER A 296 -59.53 30.96 33.86
C SER A 296 -60.74 30.13 33.37
N ASP A 297 -61.31 29.27 34.23
CA ASP A 297 -62.53 29.52 35.07
C ASP A 297 -63.82 29.40 34.20
N ASP A 298 -64.89 28.67 34.48
CA ASP A 298 -65.51 28.18 35.70
C ASP A 298 -66.75 27.33 35.31
N SER A 299 -67.17 26.44 36.20
CA SER A 299 -68.55 25.96 36.42
C SER A 299 -69.41 25.26 35.34
N SER A 300 -69.67 23.98 35.63
CA SER A 300 -70.98 23.41 36.00
C SER A 300 -72.19 23.44 35.04
N SER A 301 -72.75 22.24 34.86
CA SER A 301 -74.15 21.87 35.12
C SER A 301 -74.98 21.35 33.94
N SER A 302 -75.75 20.32 34.29
CA SER A 302 -76.75 19.51 33.59
C SER A 302 -78.03 20.24 33.13
N GLY A 303 -78.74 19.65 32.17
CA GLY A 303 -80.17 19.85 31.87
C GLY A 303 -80.42 19.92 30.34
N SER A 304 -81.14 19.00 29.69
CA SER A 304 -82.60 18.72 29.70
C SER A 304 -83.47 19.77 28.97
N ASP A 305 -84.02 19.34 27.83
CA ASP A 305 -85.32 19.65 27.15
C ASP A 305 -85.80 21.08 26.77
N GLY A 306 -86.46 21.13 25.60
CA GLY A 306 -87.35 22.20 25.08
C GLY A 306 -86.92 22.71 23.70
N ASP A 307 -87.70 22.70 22.61
CA ASP A 307 -89.16 22.61 22.36
C ASP A 307 -89.41 21.84 21.05
#